data_AF-A0A2A6M3G7-F1
#
_entry.id   AF-A0A2A6M3G7-F1
#
_cell.length_a   1.000
_cell.length_b   1.000
_cell.length_c   1.000
_cell.angle_alpha   90.00
_cell.angle_beta   90.00
_cell.angle_gamma   90.00
#
_symmetry.space_group_name_H-M   'P 1'
#
loop_
_entity.id
_entity.type
_entity.pdbx_description
1 polymer ?
#
loop_
_entity_poly.entity_id
_entity_poly.type
_entity_poly.pdbx_seq_one_letter_code
_entity_poly.pdbx_strand_id
1 'polypeptide(L)' 'MKSKHEEHALALSTWESEGRAPNRSGQRDEYGRRFDGDGTYTIYHLFTGETAEIGSWKMEGLNPKNAARALRILNTPS' A
#
# COMPACT_ATOMS: atom_id res chain seq x y z
N MET A 1 21.90 -7.69 4.92
CA MET A 1 20.75 -7.84 4.01
C MET A 1 19.55 -7.27 4.75
N LYS A 2 18.82 -6.29 4.18
CA LYS A 2 17.62 -5.76 4.84
C LYS A 2 16.52 -6.80 4.79
N SER A 3 15.66 -6.86 5.79
CA SER A 3 14.49 -7.73 5.73
C SER A 3 13.47 -7.16 4.74
N LYS A 4 12.63 -8.00 4.11
CA LYS A 4 11.51 -7.55 3.26
C LYS A 4 10.65 -6.49 3.94
N HIS A 5 10.46 -6.60 5.25
CA HIS A 5 9.69 -5.65 6.04
C HIS A 5 10.34 -4.26 6.12
N GLU A 6 11.67 -4.19 6.19
CA GLU A 6 12.42 -2.94 6.14
C GLU A 6 12.41 -2.33 4.74
N GLU A 7 12.46 -3.17 3.70
CA GLU A 7 12.33 -2.73 2.31
C GLU A 7 10.95 -2.10 2.06
N HIS A 8 9.87 -2.75 2.51
CA HIS A 8 8.51 -2.21 2.44
C HIS A 8 8.38 -0.92 3.26
N ALA A 9 8.99 -0.85 4.44
CA ALA A 9 8.94 0.36 5.26
C ALA A 9 9.67 1.54 4.60
N LEU A 10 10.79 1.26 3.91
CA LEU A 10 11.54 2.25 3.15
C LEU A 10 10.75 2.74 1.94
N ALA A 11 10.17 1.83 1.16
CA ALA A 11 9.34 2.18 0.00
C ALA A 11 8.15 3.07 0.40
N LEU A 12 7.47 2.76 1.51
CA LEU A 12 6.39 3.60 2.04
C LEU A 12 6.89 4.98 2.49
N SER A 13 8.08 5.08 3.07
CA SER A 13 8.66 6.36 3.50
C SER A 13 9.06 7.23 2.30
N THR A 14 9.68 6.64 1.28
CA THR A 14 10.00 7.33 0.03
C THR A 14 8.73 7.89 -0.60
N TRP A 15 7.70 7.05 -0.71
CA TRP A 15 6.43 7.46 -1.30
C TRP A 15 5.69 8.54 -0.50
N GLU A 16 5.68 8.46 0.84
CA GLU A 16 5.15 9.53 1.69
C GLU A 16 5.89 10.86 1.46
N SER A 17 7.22 10.81 1.26
CA SER A 17 8.05 12.00 1.02
C SER A 17 7.88 12.62 -0.37
N GLU A 18 7.49 11.80 -1.37
CA GLU A 18 7.20 12.24 -2.74
C GLU A 18 5.81 12.88 -2.89
N GLY A 19 5.05 12.99 -1.80
CA GLY A 19 3.72 13.61 -1.79
C GLY A 19 2.57 12.65 -2.00
N ARG A 20 2.76 11.34 -1.74
CA ARG A 20 1.68 10.33 -1.70
C ARG A 20 0.85 10.25 -2.99
N ALA A 21 1.45 10.44 -4.17
CA ALA A 21 0.69 10.30 -5.40
C ALA A 21 0.42 8.80 -5.67
N PRO A 22 -0.85 8.39 -5.71
CA PRO A 22 -1.30 7.61 -6.84
C PRO A 22 -2.57 8.24 -7.42
N ASN A 23 -2.55 8.38 -8.74
CA ASN A 23 -3.71 8.65 -9.58
C ASN A 23 -4.38 10.04 -9.44
N ARG A 24 -4.06 10.91 -10.42
CA ARG A 24 -4.83 12.12 -10.77
C ARG A 24 -6.18 11.77 -11.43
N SER A 25 -6.79 10.63 -11.11
CA SER A 25 -7.99 10.14 -11.80
C SER A 25 -9.28 10.78 -11.28
N GLY A 26 -9.27 11.41 -10.10
CA GLY A 26 -10.48 11.96 -9.48
C GLY A 26 -11.54 10.90 -9.16
N GLN A 27 -11.19 9.61 -9.27
CA GLN A 27 -12.03 8.51 -8.80
C GLN A 27 -11.82 8.34 -7.29
N ARG A 28 -12.89 7.90 -6.62
CA ARG A 28 -12.86 7.58 -5.19
C ARG A 28 -12.10 6.25 -5.04
N ASP A 29 -10.78 6.33 -5.13
CA ASP A 29 -9.89 5.19 -5.01
C ASP A 29 -9.88 4.77 -3.53
N GLU A 30 -10.89 4.00 -3.11
CA GLU A 30 -10.96 3.42 -1.77
C GLU A 30 -10.23 2.08 -1.76
N TYR A 31 -9.31 1.91 -0.80
CA TYR A 31 -8.49 0.73 -0.66
C TYR A 31 -8.81 -0.05 0.61
N GLY A 32 -8.79 -1.37 0.50
CA GLY A 32 -8.92 -2.33 1.59
C GLY A 32 -7.65 -3.15 1.79
N ARG A 33 -7.59 -3.91 2.89
CA ARG A 33 -6.55 -4.93 3.09
C ARG A 33 -7.19 -6.29 3.29
N ARG A 34 -6.53 -7.35 2.80
CA ARG A 34 -6.87 -8.73 3.15
C ARG A 34 -5.71 -9.37 3.92
N PHE A 35 -6.04 -10.31 4.78
CA PHE A 35 -5.07 -11.17 5.43
C PHE A 35 -4.78 -12.36 4.53
N ASP A 36 -3.50 -12.64 4.25
CA ASP A 36 -3.09 -13.68 3.29
C ASP A 36 -2.87 -15.06 3.94
N GLY A 37 -3.06 -15.18 5.27
CA GLY A 37 -2.99 -16.44 6.00
C GLY A 37 -1.62 -16.75 6.63
N ASP A 38 -0.56 -16.08 6.19
CA ASP A 38 0.84 -16.30 6.61
C ASP A 38 1.37 -15.22 7.57
N GLY A 39 0.49 -14.40 8.14
CA GLY A 39 0.89 -13.24 8.94
C GLY A 39 1.05 -11.95 8.13
N THR A 40 0.93 -12.03 6.80
CA THR A 40 1.05 -10.88 5.90
C THR A 40 -0.30 -10.43 5.33
N TYR A 41 -0.26 -9.28 4.67
CA TYR A 41 -1.42 -8.59 4.14
C TYR A 41 -1.14 -8.09 2.73
N THR A 42 -2.20 -8.10 1.91
CA THR A 42 -2.23 -7.48 0.60
C THR A 42 -3.22 -6.31 0.61
N ILE A 43 -2.83 -5.18 0.04
CA ILE A 43 -3.71 -4.03 -0.17
C ILE A 43 -4.35 -4.14 -1.56
N TYR A 44 -5.65 -3.88 -1.65
CA TYR A 44 -6.40 -3.97 -2.90
C TYR A 44 -7.36 -2.80 -3.06
N HIS A 45 -7.68 -2.48 -4.31
CA HIS A 45 -8.69 -1.47 -4.65
C HIS A 45 -10.09 -2.06 -4.41
N LEU A 46 -10.94 -1.39 -3.62
CA LEU A 46 -12.24 -1.94 -3.22
C LEU A 46 -13.19 -2.15 -4.41
N PHE A 47 -13.09 -1.31 -5.44
CA PHE A 47 -13.99 -1.39 -6.60
C PHE A 47 -13.58 -2.46 -7.63
N THR A 48 -12.28 -2.61 -7.92
CA THR A 48 -11.77 -3.52 -8.96
C THR A 48 -11.30 -4.84 -8.37
N GLY A 49 -10.96 -4.87 -7.08
CA GLY A 49 -10.33 -6.01 -6.41
C GLY A 49 -8.86 -6.21 -6.76
N GLU A 50 -8.29 -5.35 -7.62
CA GLU A 50 -6.89 -5.44 -8.03
C GLU A 50 -5.95 -5.07 -6.89
N THR A 51 -4.79 -5.72 -6.83
CA THR A 51 -3.73 -5.38 -5.88
C THR A 51 -3.29 -3.93 -6.10
N ALA A 52 -3.17 -3.18 -5.02
CA ALA A 52 -2.68 -1.81 -5.09
C ALA A 52 -1.20 -1.79 -5.48
N GLU A 53 -0.82 -0.81 -6.29
CA GLU A 53 0.55 -0.64 -6.78
C GLU A 53 1.02 0.80 -6.57
N ILE A 54 2.31 0.97 -6.25
CA ILE A 54 3.01 2.26 -6.34
C ILE A 54 4.20 2.08 -7.26
N GLY A 55 4.20 2.79 -8.39
CA GLY A 55 5.22 2.57 -9.41
C GLY A 55 5.20 1.11 -9.88
N SER A 56 6.29 0.38 -9.66
CA SER A 56 6.42 -1.05 -9.97
C SER A 56 6.19 -1.97 -8.75
N TRP A 57 5.95 -1.43 -7.57
CA TRP A 57 5.81 -2.22 -6.35
C TRP A 57 4.35 -2.60 -6.09
N LYS A 58 4.07 -3.91 -6.11
CA LYS A 58 2.81 -4.50 -5.66
C LYS A 58 2.74 -4.54 -4.14
N MET A 59 1.65 -4.05 -3.57
CA MET A 59 1.42 -4.00 -2.13
C MET A 59 0.97 -5.35 -1.55
N GLU A 60 1.83 -6.36 -1.65
CA GLU A 60 1.63 -7.72 -1.15
C GLU A 60 2.71 -8.09 -0.12
N GLY A 61 2.44 -9.10 0.72
CA GLY A 61 3.41 -9.57 1.71
C GLY A 61 3.75 -8.53 2.79
N LEU A 62 2.86 -7.57 3.04
CA LEU A 62 3.07 -6.52 4.03
C LEU A 62 2.87 -7.09 5.43
N ASN A 63 3.77 -6.76 6.36
CA ASN A 63 3.49 -6.99 7.78
C ASN A 63 2.32 -6.09 8.26
N PRO A 64 1.70 -6.39 9.43
CA PRO A 64 0.55 -5.64 9.91
C PRO A 64 0.77 -4.12 10.00
N LYS A 65 1.97 -3.69 10.43
CA LYS A 65 2.33 -2.29 10.59
C LYS A 65 2.41 -1.56 9.25
N ASN A 66 3.09 -2.16 8.27
CA ASN A 66 3.26 -1.58 6.93
C ASN A 66 1.93 -1.57 6.17
N ALA A 67 1.11 -2.62 6.33
CA ALA A 67 -0.23 -2.66 5.74
C ALA A 67 -1.15 -1.56 6.28
N ALA A 68 -1.15 -1.34 7.60
CA ALA A 68 -1.91 -0.25 8.21
C ALA A 68 -1.42 1.14 7.75
N ARG A 69 -0.09 1.32 7.64
CA ARG A 69 0.50 2.56 7.12
C ARG A 69 0.11 2.80 5.66
N ALA A 70 0.21 1.78 4.81
CA ALA A 70 -0.15 1.84 3.40
C ALA A 70 -1.62 2.25 3.21
N LEU A 71 -2.56 1.60 3.91
CA LEU A 71 -3.98 1.96 3.88
C LEU A 71 -4.23 3.42 4.27
N ARG A 72 -3.58 3.88 5.34
CA ARG A 72 -3.74 5.27 5.78
C ARG A 72 -3.29 6.24 4.69
N ILE A 73 -2.15 5.96 4.04
CA ILE A 73 -1.63 6.83 2.98
C ILE A 73 -2.60 6.85 1.79
N LEU A 74 -3.04 5.67 1.32
CA LEU A 74 -3.90 5.51 0.17
C LEU A 74 -5.29 6.14 0.32
N ASN A 75 -5.88 6.04 1.51
CA ASN A 75 -7.26 6.51 1.76
C ASN A 75 -7.33 7.95 2.30
N THR A 76 -6.21 8.67 2.41
CA THR A 76 -6.23 10.08 2.85
C THR A 76 -6.34 10.98 1.62
N PRO A 77 -7.39 11.82 1.49
CA PRO A 77 -7.50 12.78 0.40
C PRO A 77 -6.35 13.81 0.45
N SER A 78 -5.80 14.13 -0.73
CA SER A 78 -4.73 15.14 -0.92
C SER A 78 -5.24 16.57 -0.81
#